data_AF-W7DWF3-F1
#
_entry.id   AF-W7DWF3-F1
#
_cell.length_a   1.000
_cell.length_b   1.000
_cell.length_c   1.000
_cell.angle_alpha   90.00
_cell.angle_beta   90.00
_cell.angle_gamma   90.00
#
_symmetry.space_group_name_H-M   'P 1'
#
loop_
_entity.id
_entity.type
_entity.pdbx_description
1 polymer ?
#
loop_
_entity_poly.entity_id
_entity_poly.type
_entity_poly.pdbx_seq_one_letter_code
_entity_poly.pdbx_strand_id
1 'polypeptide(L)'
;MVDNDDLQSLVKDCPVANGLFNQHGCHDVMTAFNIANHLHMHSFFKEAAAFYQEAIQYRNLDPQGHPRVEILLQVKLLCLIKADIEPSDEDLNYLKELSEPLFEYITTVKQYRLGNFPVVEALKKIGCTYEDFHTGEEIDTIYLNLIYDGLIQGNFPSRVRKVEIPRKIFFYWDQNMPGDVRENIEYHQRNFQKYFVEVFDKEKAVEWLYKYYGKEARTIFLNARHPAEAADILRVHIIDLCGGFWVDADLKIVSEDILEKYIPRNYDNVLLLTDGYFIHNDFFGATANNMILKDCLLSIYRNCYEYGGLFISYKTGPGVFMRAVNRTYFRCLEGASKDFPSLKLMDKKMFDKVTEQYPVGYKQGGTWSAV
;
A
#
# COMPACT_ATOMS: atom_id res chain seq x y z
N MET A 1 26.50 21.27 -9.26
CA MET A 1 25.49 21.27 -10.33
C MET A 1 26.12 20.56 -11.51
N VAL A 2 25.52 19.44 -11.89
CA VAL A 2 25.84 18.72 -13.13
C VAL A 2 25.49 19.61 -14.33
N ASP A 3 26.23 19.50 -15.44
CA ASP A 3 25.92 20.24 -16.66
C ASP A 3 24.52 19.89 -17.19
N ASN A 4 23.80 20.85 -17.77
CA ASN A 4 22.44 20.64 -18.25
C ASN A 4 22.39 19.61 -19.39
N ASP A 5 23.42 19.59 -20.24
CA ASP A 5 23.56 18.61 -21.31
C ASP A 5 23.80 17.19 -20.76
N ASP A 6 24.51 17.08 -19.63
CA ASP A 6 24.72 15.81 -18.92
C ASP A 6 23.40 15.31 -18.30
N LEU A 7 22.59 16.18 -17.69
CA LEU A 7 21.28 15.82 -17.13
C LEU A 7 20.27 15.39 -18.21
N GLN A 8 20.24 16.08 -19.36
CA GLN A 8 19.39 15.70 -20.49
C GLN A 8 19.69 14.27 -20.96
N SER A 9 20.96 13.88 -20.94
CA SER A 9 21.37 12.53 -21.36
C SER A 9 20.81 11.43 -20.45
N LEU A 10 20.56 11.73 -19.17
CA LEU A 10 20.04 10.78 -18.17
C LEU A 10 18.54 10.51 -18.33
N VAL A 11 17.78 11.45 -18.89
CA VAL A 11 16.32 11.27 -19.06
C VAL A 11 15.93 10.65 -20.40
N LYS A 12 16.86 10.57 -21.37
CA LYS A 12 16.57 10.23 -22.78
C LYS A 12 15.80 8.92 -22.97
N ASP A 13 16.06 7.93 -22.11
CA ASP A 13 15.51 6.57 -22.23
C ASP A 13 14.18 6.41 -21.47
N CYS A 14 13.75 7.44 -20.73
CA CYS A 14 12.45 7.50 -20.06
C CYS A 14 11.57 8.58 -20.73
N PRO A 15 10.63 8.22 -21.61
CA PRO A 15 9.85 9.20 -22.38
C PRO A 15 9.12 10.23 -21.52
N VAL A 16 8.59 9.82 -20.37
CA VAL A 16 7.87 10.70 -19.43
C VAL A 16 8.82 11.70 -18.78
N ALA A 17 9.95 11.23 -18.24
CA ALA A 17 10.95 12.10 -17.63
C ALA A 17 11.60 13.04 -18.65
N ASN A 18 11.89 12.56 -19.86
CA ASN A 18 12.38 13.37 -20.96
C ASN A 18 11.39 14.47 -21.35
N GLY A 19 10.09 14.15 -21.42
CA GLY A 19 9.03 15.12 -21.67
C GLY A 19 8.99 16.22 -20.61
N LEU A 20 9.04 15.84 -19.33
CA LEU A 20 9.06 16.79 -18.22
C LEU A 20 10.30 17.68 -18.24
N PHE A 21 11.48 17.10 -18.47
CA PHE A 21 12.73 17.85 -18.57
C PHE A 21 12.69 18.85 -19.74
N ASN A 22 12.20 18.44 -20.91
CA ASN A 22 12.09 19.34 -22.07
C ASN A 22 11.08 20.48 -21.84
N GLN A 23 10.02 20.23 -21.07
CA GLN A 23 8.97 21.22 -20.81
C GLN A 23 9.37 22.22 -19.72
N HIS A 24 10.04 21.76 -18.67
CA HIS A 24 10.25 22.54 -17.45
C HIS A 24 11.73 22.77 -17.10
N GLY A 25 12.65 22.07 -17.76
CA GLY A 25 14.06 22.03 -17.38
C GLY A 25 14.27 21.36 -16.03
N CYS A 26 15.39 21.69 -15.38
CA CYS A 26 15.74 21.26 -14.03
C CYS A 26 16.42 22.43 -13.32
N HIS A 27 15.62 23.35 -12.76
CA HIS A 27 16.10 24.64 -12.27
C HIS A 27 15.70 24.94 -10.82
N ASP A 28 14.91 24.06 -10.22
CA ASP A 28 14.46 24.17 -8.84
C ASP A 28 14.24 22.79 -8.22
N VAL A 29 13.92 22.78 -6.93
CA VAL A 29 13.69 21.55 -6.17
C VAL A 29 12.54 20.73 -6.74
N MET A 30 11.44 21.37 -7.16
CA MET A 30 10.22 20.66 -7.55
C MET A 30 10.35 20.02 -8.94
N THR A 31 10.97 20.71 -9.89
CA THR A 31 11.28 20.18 -11.22
C THR A 31 12.24 18.99 -11.11
N ALA A 32 13.33 19.13 -10.36
CA ALA A 32 14.28 18.05 -10.11
C ALA A 32 13.61 16.83 -9.41
N PHE A 33 12.84 17.08 -8.34
CA PHE A 33 12.12 16.05 -7.59
C PHE A 33 11.08 15.31 -8.45
N ASN A 34 10.29 16.03 -9.24
CA ASN A 34 9.27 15.42 -10.08
C ASN A 34 9.90 14.53 -11.17
N ILE A 35 10.98 14.98 -11.81
CA ILE A 35 11.71 14.18 -12.78
C ILE A 35 12.29 12.93 -12.11
N ALA A 36 12.90 13.07 -10.93
CA ALA A 36 13.42 11.95 -10.15
C ALA A 36 12.34 10.92 -9.80
N ASN A 37 11.15 11.36 -9.36
CA ASN A 37 10.04 10.47 -9.04
C ASN A 37 9.60 9.64 -10.26
N HIS A 38 9.50 10.27 -11.44
CA HIS A 38 9.15 9.53 -12.65
C HIS A 38 10.21 8.52 -13.05
N LEU A 39 11.49 8.90 -12.97
CA LEU A 39 12.60 7.96 -13.21
C LEU A 39 12.54 6.78 -12.22
N HIS A 40 12.33 7.04 -10.93
CA HIS A 40 12.20 6.03 -9.88
C HIS A 40 11.04 5.08 -10.16
N MET A 41 9.84 5.60 -10.45
CA MET A 41 8.65 4.78 -10.77
C MET A 41 8.85 3.89 -12.00
N HIS A 42 9.71 4.29 -12.93
CA HIS A 42 10.06 3.53 -14.13
C HIS A 42 11.37 2.74 -14.00
N SER A 43 11.88 2.55 -12.78
CA SER A 43 13.08 1.75 -12.47
C SER A 43 14.41 2.29 -13.04
N PHE A 44 14.47 3.56 -13.42
CA PHE A 44 15.71 4.27 -13.79
C PHE A 44 16.39 4.82 -12.53
N PHE A 45 16.78 3.92 -11.62
CA PHE A 45 17.18 4.30 -10.25
C PHE A 45 18.46 5.12 -10.19
N LYS A 46 19.45 4.80 -11.02
CA LYS A 46 20.72 5.55 -11.06
C LYS A 46 20.49 7.00 -11.50
N GLU A 47 19.67 7.17 -12.54
CA GLU A 47 19.29 8.45 -13.09
C GLU A 47 18.44 9.22 -12.07
N ALA A 48 17.47 8.57 -11.43
CA ALA A 48 16.66 9.17 -10.36
C ALA A 48 17.53 9.70 -9.21
N ALA A 49 18.54 8.94 -8.77
CA ALA A 49 19.47 9.36 -7.72
C ALA A 49 20.24 10.64 -8.11
N ALA A 50 20.60 10.82 -9.38
CA ALA A 50 21.24 12.03 -9.86
C ALA A 50 20.30 13.25 -9.79
N PHE A 51 19.02 13.09 -10.16
CA PHE A 51 18.05 14.19 -10.05
C PHE A 51 17.68 14.51 -8.60
N TYR A 52 17.59 13.53 -7.70
CA TYR A 52 17.46 13.82 -6.27
C TYR A 52 18.68 14.57 -5.72
N GLN A 53 19.88 14.28 -6.21
CA GLN A 53 21.08 15.04 -5.84
C GLN A 53 21.00 16.51 -6.29
N GLU A 54 20.47 16.79 -7.47
CA GLU A 54 20.21 18.18 -7.92
C GLU A 54 19.14 18.84 -7.06
N ALA A 55 18.06 18.13 -6.71
CA ALA A 55 17.04 18.63 -5.79
C ALA A 55 17.64 19.02 -4.41
N ILE A 56 18.58 18.22 -3.87
CA ILE A 56 19.31 18.55 -2.62
C ILE A 56 20.14 19.83 -2.78
N GLN A 57 20.83 20.00 -3.92
CA GLN A 57 21.64 21.20 -4.17
C GLN A 57 20.76 22.46 -4.18
N TYR A 58 19.60 22.41 -4.86
CA TYR A 58 18.64 23.50 -4.83
C TYR A 58 18.04 23.72 -3.44
N ARG A 59 17.77 22.65 -2.69
CA ARG A 59 17.21 22.73 -1.33
C ARG A 59 18.18 23.36 -0.33
N ASN A 60 19.48 23.20 -0.50
CA ASN A 60 20.48 23.89 0.33
C ASN A 60 20.44 25.43 0.18
N LEU A 61 19.84 25.95 -0.90
CA LEU A 61 19.61 27.39 -1.09
C LEU A 61 18.32 27.88 -0.42
N ASP A 62 17.39 26.97 -0.11
CA ASP A 62 16.13 27.24 0.59
C ASP A 62 15.85 26.16 1.67
N PRO A 63 16.52 26.22 2.83
CA PRO A 63 16.49 25.14 3.82
C PRO A 63 15.11 24.91 4.48
N GLN A 64 14.17 25.84 4.35
CA GLN A 64 12.84 25.76 4.98
C GLN A 64 11.76 25.20 4.04
N GLY A 65 12.04 25.07 2.74
CA GLY A 65 11.06 24.54 1.80
C GLY A 65 10.96 23.02 1.80
N HIS A 66 9.90 22.52 1.14
CA HIS A 66 9.60 21.10 1.00
C HIS A 66 9.84 20.60 -0.44
N PRO A 67 10.28 19.34 -0.65
CA PRO A 67 10.64 18.34 0.36
C PRO A 67 11.92 18.70 1.12
N ARG A 68 12.04 18.22 2.37
CA ARG A 68 13.21 18.46 3.24
C ARG A 68 14.43 17.67 2.74
N VAL A 69 15.64 18.13 3.08
CA VAL A 69 16.91 17.52 2.62
C VAL A 69 17.01 16.05 2.99
N GLU A 70 16.64 15.69 4.21
CA GLU A 70 16.69 14.32 4.73
C GLU A 70 15.79 13.36 3.95
N ILE A 71 14.65 13.83 3.44
CA ILE A 71 13.76 13.04 2.60
C ILE A 71 14.39 12.84 1.22
N LEU A 72 14.90 13.91 0.60
CA LEU A 72 15.58 13.84 -0.70
C LEU A 72 16.82 12.94 -0.64
N LEU A 73 17.60 13.04 0.42
CA LEU A 73 18.79 12.23 0.65
C LEU A 73 18.43 10.76 0.89
N GLN A 74 17.41 10.49 1.70
CA GLN A 74 16.92 9.13 1.92
C GLN A 74 16.50 8.48 0.59
N VAL A 75 15.69 9.14 -0.23
CA VAL A 75 15.22 8.54 -1.49
C VAL A 75 16.34 8.39 -2.52
N LYS A 76 17.27 9.35 -2.60
CA LYS A 76 18.52 9.22 -3.39
C LYS A 76 19.27 7.93 -3.01
N LEU A 77 19.52 7.72 -1.73
CA LEU A 77 20.29 6.58 -1.24
C LEU A 77 19.55 5.25 -1.47
N LEU A 78 18.23 5.24 -1.32
CA LEU A 78 17.41 4.08 -1.65
C LEU A 78 17.48 3.73 -3.15
N CYS A 79 17.47 4.73 -4.03
CA CYS A 79 17.67 4.53 -5.46
C CYS A 79 19.05 3.92 -5.77
N LEU A 80 20.13 4.41 -5.14
CA LEU A 80 21.47 3.82 -5.31
C LEU A 80 21.48 2.35 -4.90
N ILE A 81 20.91 2.01 -3.74
CA ILE A 81 20.80 0.62 -3.27
C ILE A 81 20.04 -0.25 -4.26
N LYS A 82 18.96 0.26 -4.87
CA LYS A 82 18.17 -0.49 -5.87
C LYS A 82 18.87 -0.64 -7.21
N ALA A 83 19.77 0.29 -7.54
CA ALA A 83 20.65 0.21 -8.70
C ALA A 83 21.88 -0.68 -8.45
N ASP A 84 21.98 -1.33 -7.28
CA ASP A 84 23.15 -2.06 -6.81
C ASP A 84 24.44 -1.20 -6.83
N ILE A 85 24.29 0.09 -6.53
CA ILE A 85 25.37 1.07 -6.37
C ILE A 85 25.56 1.34 -4.89
N GLU A 86 26.81 1.25 -4.43
CA GLU A 86 27.18 1.51 -3.04
C GLU A 86 26.98 2.99 -2.66
N PRO A 87 26.14 3.31 -1.67
CA PRO A 87 26.04 4.67 -1.13
C PRO A 87 27.36 5.12 -0.51
N SER A 88 27.71 6.40 -0.67
CA SER A 88 28.93 6.95 -0.08
C SER A 88 28.82 7.06 1.45
N ASP A 89 29.94 6.86 2.16
CA ASP A 89 29.98 7.06 3.61
C ASP A 89 29.66 8.50 4.02
N GLU A 90 30.03 9.48 3.17
CA GLU A 90 29.71 10.88 3.38
C GLU A 90 28.18 11.11 3.39
N ASP A 91 27.47 10.62 2.37
CA ASP A 91 26.01 10.73 2.30
C ASP A 91 25.31 10.00 3.46
N LEU A 92 25.82 8.81 3.84
CA LEU A 92 25.26 8.05 4.95
C LEU A 92 25.46 8.76 6.30
N ASN A 93 26.66 9.29 6.54
CA ASN A 93 26.92 10.09 7.75
C ASN A 93 26.09 11.36 7.77
N TYR A 94 25.92 12.02 6.62
CA TYR A 94 25.07 13.20 6.52
C TYR A 94 23.60 12.88 6.80
N LEU A 95 23.07 11.75 6.26
CA LEU A 95 21.72 11.31 6.60
C LEU A 95 21.58 11.02 8.10
N LYS A 96 22.60 10.43 8.73
CA LYS A 96 22.60 10.14 10.16
C LYS A 96 22.53 11.42 11.01
N GLU A 97 23.25 12.46 10.62
CA GLU A 97 23.21 13.77 11.28
C GLU A 97 21.84 14.44 11.15
N LEU A 98 21.16 14.26 10.01
CA LEU A 98 19.84 14.83 9.76
C LEU A 98 18.70 14.02 10.40
N SER A 99 18.77 12.68 10.35
CA SER A 99 17.73 11.78 10.86
C SER A 99 18.27 10.35 11.08
N GLU A 100 18.51 10.00 12.34
CA GLU A 100 18.89 8.65 12.74
C GLU A 100 17.88 7.57 12.31
N PRO A 101 16.54 7.77 12.41
CA PRO A 101 15.56 6.80 11.90
C PRO A 101 15.68 6.52 10.40
N LEU A 102 15.91 7.55 9.58
CA LEU A 102 16.07 7.38 8.13
C LEU A 102 17.41 6.71 7.79
N PHE A 103 18.47 7.02 8.55
CA PHE A 103 19.75 6.34 8.43
C PHE A 103 19.64 4.85 8.76
N GLU A 104 19.03 4.47 9.88
CA GLU A 104 18.83 3.06 10.25
C GLU A 104 17.96 2.36 9.20
N TYR A 105 16.93 3.03 8.67
CA TYR A 105 16.13 2.49 7.57
C TYR A 105 16.98 2.16 6.33
N ILE A 106 17.71 3.15 5.80
CA ILE A 106 18.51 2.99 4.57
C ILE A 106 19.61 1.94 4.74
N THR A 107 20.37 2.03 5.83
CA THR A 107 21.46 1.08 6.10
C THR A 107 20.93 -0.33 6.33
N THR A 108 19.80 -0.48 7.02
CA THR A 108 19.18 -1.80 7.23
C THR A 108 18.69 -2.42 5.95
N VAL A 109 18.04 -1.66 5.07
CA VAL A 109 17.60 -2.17 3.74
C VAL A 109 18.80 -2.68 2.94
N LYS A 110 19.90 -1.93 2.92
CA LYS A 110 21.15 -2.35 2.28
C LYS A 110 21.70 -3.64 2.91
N GLN A 111 21.85 -3.69 4.23
CA GLN A 111 22.41 -4.87 4.92
C GLN A 111 21.52 -6.11 4.75
N TYR A 112 20.20 -5.94 4.75
CA TYR A 112 19.26 -7.02 4.46
C TYR A 112 19.44 -7.57 3.04
N ARG A 113 19.52 -6.69 2.02
CA ARG A 113 19.76 -7.10 0.61
C ARG A 113 21.08 -7.86 0.43
N LEU A 114 22.12 -7.50 1.19
CA LEU A 114 23.40 -8.20 1.19
C LEU A 114 23.38 -9.54 1.94
N GLY A 115 22.26 -9.90 2.59
CA GLY A 115 22.14 -11.09 3.41
C GLY A 115 22.83 -11.00 4.78
N ASN A 116 23.24 -9.79 5.19
CA ASN A 116 23.96 -9.57 6.44
C ASN A 116 23.03 -9.48 7.66
N PHE A 117 21.74 -9.14 7.45
CA PHE A 117 20.75 -9.09 8.52
C PHE A 117 19.66 -10.14 8.38
N PRO A 118 19.38 -10.93 9.44
CA PRO A 118 18.14 -11.68 9.54
C PRO A 118 16.91 -10.77 9.53
N VAL A 119 15.78 -11.27 9.03
CA VAL A 119 14.51 -10.52 8.92
C VAL A 119 14.12 -9.82 10.23
N VAL A 120 14.16 -10.53 11.36
CA VAL A 120 13.72 -9.98 12.66
C VAL A 120 14.62 -8.84 13.13
N GLU A 121 15.93 -8.93 12.87
CA GLU A 121 16.86 -7.86 13.18
C GLU A 121 16.60 -6.64 12.32
N ALA A 122 16.39 -6.85 11.01
CA ALA A 122 16.06 -5.76 10.09
C ALA A 122 14.77 -5.02 10.49
N LEU A 123 13.70 -5.74 10.82
CA LEU A 123 12.44 -5.13 11.26
C LEU A 123 12.60 -4.30 12.54
N LYS A 124 13.41 -4.77 13.50
CA LYS A 124 13.69 -4.03 14.73
C LYS A 124 14.52 -2.78 14.50
N LYS A 125 15.52 -2.85 13.62
CA LYS A 125 16.37 -1.70 13.28
C LYS A 125 15.64 -0.62 12.49
N ILE A 126 14.80 -1.01 11.52
CA ILE A 126 13.91 -0.04 10.84
C ILE A 126 12.88 0.52 11.83
N GLY A 127 12.45 -0.28 12.80
CA GLY A 127 11.54 0.17 13.84
C GLY A 127 10.20 0.63 13.30
N CYS A 128 9.78 1.85 13.67
CA CYS A 128 8.56 2.49 13.19
C CYS A 128 8.82 3.67 12.26
N THR A 129 9.98 3.75 11.58
CA THR A 129 10.35 4.85 10.67
C THR A 129 9.30 5.09 9.57
N TYR A 130 8.46 4.10 9.22
CA TYR A 130 7.32 4.31 8.32
C TYR A 130 6.33 5.39 8.82
N GLU A 131 6.29 5.71 10.11
CA GLU A 131 5.46 6.79 10.65
C GLU A 131 5.90 8.19 10.22
N ASP A 132 7.16 8.37 9.82
CA ASP A 132 7.68 9.63 9.29
C ASP A 132 7.20 9.91 7.85
N PHE A 133 6.52 8.94 7.24
CA PHE A 133 5.98 8.99 5.88
C PHE A 133 4.45 8.95 5.88
N HIS A 134 3.87 9.48 4.81
CA HIS A 134 2.47 9.23 4.51
C HIS A 134 2.20 7.71 4.40
N THR A 135 0.98 7.32 4.75
CA THR A 135 0.56 5.92 4.68
C THR A 135 0.67 5.38 3.27
N GLY A 136 1.25 4.20 3.09
CA GLY A 136 1.32 3.52 1.80
C GLY A 136 2.50 3.94 0.91
N GLU A 137 3.37 4.81 1.41
CA GLU A 137 4.66 5.11 0.78
C GLU A 137 5.56 3.88 0.73
N GLU A 138 6.61 3.93 -0.08
CA GLU A 138 7.47 2.77 -0.39
C GLU A 138 8.06 2.05 0.84
N ILE A 139 8.31 2.77 1.94
CA ILE A 139 8.76 2.16 3.20
C ILE A 139 7.73 1.17 3.78
N ASP A 140 6.43 1.43 3.62
CA ASP A 140 5.40 0.50 4.09
C ASP A 140 5.47 -0.83 3.32
N THR A 141 5.72 -0.76 2.01
CA THR A 141 5.90 -1.93 1.13
C THR A 141 7.18 -2.70 1.47
N ILE A 142 8.30 -2.00 1.70
CA ILE A 142 9.56 -2.65 2.07
C ILE A 142 9.45 -3.35 3.44
N TYR A 143 8.82 -2.70 4.42
CA TYR A 143 8.60 -3.29 5.74
C TYR A 143 7.67 -4.51 5.67
N LEU A 144 6.61 -4.42 4.86
CA LEU A 144 5.71 -5.54 4.62
C LEU A 144 6.40 -6.72 3.93
N ASN A 145 7.29 -6.45 2.97
CA ASN A 145 8.08 -7.49 2.32
C ASN A 145 8.97 -8.24 3.34
N LEU A 146 9.63 -7.52 4.25
CA LEU A 146 10.37 -8.13 5.36
C LEU A 146 9.46 -9.02 6.23
N ILE A 147 8.25 -8.56 6.57
CA ILE A 147 7.27 -9.37 7.32
C ILE A 147 6.90 -10.64 6.53
N TYR A 148 6.65 -10.52 5.23
CA TYR A 148 6.31 -11.64 4.37
C TYR A 148 7.44 -12.68 4.32
N ASP A 149 8.69 -12.23 4.12
CA ASP A 149 9.87 -13.08 4.15
C ASP A 149 10.00 -13.81 5.50
N GLY A 150 9.79 -13.09 6.61
CA GLY A 150 9.83 -13.69 7.94
C GLY A 150 8.73 -14.71 8.20
N LEU A 151 7.55 -14.53 7.61
CA LEU A 151 6.47 -15.53 7.66
C LEU A 151 6.83 -16.79 6.89
N ILE A 152 7.45 -16.66 5.70
CA ILE A 152 7.91 -17.81 4.90
C ILE A 152 9.03 -18.56 5.63
N GLN A 153 9.98 -17.83 6.20
CA GLN A 153 11.15 -18.37 6.90
C GLN A 153 10.80 -18.93 8.28
N GLY A 154 9.55 -18.77 8.75
CA GLY A 154 9.10 -19.26 10.06
C GLY A 154 9.67 -18.47 11.24
N ASN A 155 10.08 -17.21 11.02
CA ASN A 155 10.57 -16.33 12.09
C ASN A 155 9.47 -15.86 13.04
N PHE A 156 8.21 -15.97 12.62
CA PHE A 156 7.05 -15.62 13.44
C PHE A 156 6.22 -16.86 13.77
N PRO A 157 5.59 -16.91 14.96
CA PRO A 157 4.73 -18.03 15.32
C PRO A 157 3.50 -18.07 14.40
N SER A 158 3.35 -19.18 13.65
CA SER A 158 2.12 -19.44 12.91
C SER A 158 0.97 -19.69 13.88
N ARG A 159 -0.08 -18.88 13.79
CA ARG A 159 -1.24 -18.95 14.67
C ARG A 159 -2.47 -19.26 13.86
N VAL A 160 -2.77 -20.54 13.77
CA VAL A 160 -4.08 -21.01 13.29
C VAL A 160 -5.10 -20.87 14.42
N ARG A 161 -6.26 -20.31 14.11
CA ARG A 161 -7.37 -20.14 15.04
C ARG A 161 -8.39 -21.26 14.87
N LYS A 162 -9.14 -21.50 15.96
CA LYS A 162 -10.35 -22.34 15.93
C LYS A 162 -11.55 -21.59 15.35
N VAL A 163 -11.57 -20.27 15.47
CA VAL A 163 -12.61 -19.42 14.90
C VAL A 163 -12.32 -19.23 13.42
N GLU A 164 -13.33 -19.44 12.59
CA GLU A 164 -13.19 -19.30 11.15
C GLU A 164 -13.67 -17.92 10.67
N ILE A 165 -13.06 -17.42 9.59
CA ILE A 165 -13.60 -16.32 8.80
C ILE A 165 -15.03 -16.67 8.38
N PRO A 166 -16.03 -15.82 8.71
CA PRO A 166 -17.42 -16.05 8.34
C PRO A 166 -17.62 -16.28 6.84
N ARG A 167 -18.59 -17.12 6.48
CA ARG A 167 -18.99 -17.35 5.09
C ARG A 167 -19.89 -16.24 4.58
N LYS A 168 -19.34 -15.03 4.51
CA LYS A 168 -20.02 -13.84 4.00
C LYS A 168 -19.16 -13.21 2.92
N ILE A 169 -19.77 -12.79 1.83
CA ILE A 169 -19.13 -12.03 0.75
C ILE A 169 -19.87 -10.72 0.62
N PHE A 170 -19.12 -9.63 0.64
CA PHE A 170 -19.64 -8.28 0.52
C PHE A 170 -19.12 -7.61 -0.74
N PHE A 171 -20.04 -7.00 -1.47
CA PHE A 171 -19.78 -6.16 -2.64
C PHE A 171 -20.30 -4.75 -2.40
N TYR A 172 -19.75 -3.79 -3.11
CA TYR A 172 -20.30 -2.44 -3.21
C TYR A 172 -20.34 -1.96 -4.65
N TRP A 173 -21.45 -1.34 -5.03
CA TRP A 173 -21.55 -0.56 -6.24
C TRP A 173 -22.53 0.58 -6.03
N ASP A 174 -22.14 1.81 -6.33
CA ASP A 174 -22.95 3.01 -6.10
C ASP A 174 -24.24 3.02 -6.95
N GLN A 175 -24.15 3.55 -8.17
CA GLN A 175 -25.28 3.68 -9.10
C GLN A 175 -24.84 3.28 -10.51
N ASN A 176 -25.81 3.12 -11.41
CA ASN A 176 -25.59 2.84 -12.84
C ASN A 176 -24.68 1.64 -13.11
N MET A 177 -24.94 0.52 -12.41
CA MET A 177 -24.17 -0.71 -12.53
C MET A 177 -24.10 -1.22 -13.98
N PRO A 178 -22.90 -1.30 -14.57
CA PRO A 178 -22.67 -1.90 -15.88
C PRO A 178 -23.13 -3.36 -15.94
N GLY A 179 -23.49 -3.84 -17.14
CA GLY A 179 -24.03 -5.18 -17.35
C GLY A 179 -23.05 -6.29 -16.93
N ASP A 180 -21.78 -6.13 -17.28
CA ASP A 180 -20.68 -7.04 -16.94
C ASP A 180 -20.44 -7.14 -15.41
N VAL A 181 -20.51 -6.03 -14.68
CA VAL A 181 -20.45 -5.99 -13.21
C VAL A 181 -21.68 -6.67 -12.59
N ARG A 182 -22.87 -6.42 -13.13
CA ARG A 182 -24.11 -7.06 -12.67
C ARG A 182 -24.06 -8.57 -12.84
N GLU A 183 -23.65 -9.04 -14.01
CA GLU A 183 -23.50 -10.47 -14.32
C GLU A 183 -22.53 -11.15 -13.35
N ASN A 184 -21.43 -10.48 -12.99
CA ASN A 184 -20.48 -10.98 -12.00
C ASN A 184 -21.10 -11.10 -10.59
N ILE A 185 -21.80 -10.07 -10.11
CA ILE A 185 -22.49 -10.12 -8.81
C ILE A 185 -23.55 -11.24 -8.80
N GLU A 186 -24.36 -11.33 -9.84
CA GLU A 186 -25.37 -12.39 -9.99
C GLU A 186 -24.73 -13.79 -10.04
N TYR A 187 -23.57 -13.92 -10.69
CA TYR A 187 -22.78 -15.15 -10.68
C TYR A 187 -22.45 -15.57 -9.24
N HIS A 188 -21.96 -14.66 -8.40
CA HIS A 188 -21.66 -14.99 -7.00
C HIS A 188 -22.92 -15.35 -6.21
N GLN A 189 -23.99 -14.56 -6.34
CA GLN A 189 -25.26 -14.81 -5.64
C GLN A 189 -25.89 -16.16 -6.01
N ARG A 190 -25.76 -16.60 -7.27
CA ARG A 190 -26.31 -17.88 -7.74
C ARG A 190 -25.42 -19.08 -7.44
N ASN A 191 -24.09 -18.92 -7.41
CA ASN A 191 -23.18 -20.06 -7.37
C ASN A 191 -22.50 -20.29 -6.00
N PHE A 192 -22.52 -19.31 -5.09
CA PHE A 192 -21.84 -19.42 -3.79
C PHE A 192 -22.84 -19.80 -2.68
N GLN A 193 -23.36 -21.02 -2.72
CA GLN A 193 -24.43 -21.50 -1.85
C GLN A 193 -24.05 -21.66 -0.37
N LYS A 194 -22.76 -21.81 -0.07
CA LYS A 194 -22.22 -21.84 1.31
C LYS A 194 -22.03 -20.45 1.89
N TYR A 195 -22.10 -19.41 1.06
CA TYR A 195 -21.86 -18.03 1.46
C TYR A 195 -23.12 -17.20 1.45
N PHE A 196 -23.25 -16.33 2.44
CA PHE A 196 -24.17 -15.22 2.37
C PHE A 196 -23.54 -14.10 1.52
N VAL A 197 -24.15 -13.79 0.38
CA VAL A 197 -23.66 -12.75 -0.54
C VAL A 197 -24.53 -11.50 -0.40
N GLU A 198 -23.91 -10.37 -0.02
CA GLU A 198 -24.59 -9.10 0.18
C GLU A 198 -23.96 -7.99 -0.66
N VAL A 199 -24.81 -7.20 -1.31
CA VAL A 199 -24.40 -6.05 -2.11
C VAL A 199 -24.88 -4.79 -1.41
N PHE A 200 -23.99 -3.80 -1.34
CA PHE A 200 -24.28 -2.46 -0.86
C PHE A 200 -24.37 -1.50 -2.04
N ASP A 201 -25.44 -0.70 -2.06
CA ASP A 201 -25.47 0.56 -2.80
C ASP A 201 -25.10 1.72 -1.86
N LYS A 202 -25.09 2.94 -2.40
CA LYS A 202 -24.73 4.13 -1.63
C LYS A 202 -25.74 4.45 -0.55
N GLU A 203 -27.05 4.36 -0.81
CA GLU A 203 -28.07 4.65 0.19
C GLU A 203 -27.93 3.69 1.39
N LYS A 204 -27.84 2.39 1.12
CA LYS A 204 -27.66 1.36 2.14
C LYS A 204 -26.34 1.52 2.88
N ALA A 205 -25.24 1.85 2.20
CA ALA A 205 -23.94 2.08 2.84
C ALA A 205 -23.99 3.27 3.81
N VAL A 206 -24.63 4.38 3.41
CA VAL A 206 -24.79 5.59 4.24
C VAL A 206 -25.58 5.29 5.51
N GLU A 207 -26.71 4.60 5.38
CA GLU A 207 -27.54 4.21 6.52
C GLU A 207 -26.81 3.24 7.45
N TRP A 208 -26.14 2.25 6.88
CA TRP A 208 -25.40 1.25 7.62
C TRP A 208 -24.24 1.86 8.41
N LEU A 209 -23.42 2.69 7.77
CA LEU A 209 -22.29 3.36 8.44
C LEU A 209 -22.77 4.25 9.58
N TYR A 210 -23.86 4.99 9.38
CA TYR A 210 -24.44 5.81 10.46
C TYR A 210 -24.93 4.97 11.62
N LYS A 211 -25.64 3.87 11.33
CA LYS A 211 -26.22 2.99 12.34
C LYS A 211 -25.16 2.32 13.22
N TYR A 212 -24.04 1.90 12.65
CA TYR A 212 -23.04 1.09 13.37
C TYR A 212 -21.79 1.85 13.80
N TYR A 213 -21.38 2.88 13.07
CA TYR A 213 -20.17 3.65 13.35
C TYR A 213 -20.42 5.16 13.57
N GLY A 214 -21.66 5.63 13.40
CA GLY A 214 -22.05 6.99 13.74
C GLY A 214 -21.79 8.02 12.65
N LYS A 215 -21.84 9.30 13.05
CA LYS A 215 -21.86 10.44 12.13
C LYS A 215 -20.54 10.57 11.38
N GLU A 216 -19.42 10.30 12.04
CA GLU A 216 -18.06 10.45 11.54
C GLU A 216 -17.84 9.52 10.35
N ALA A 217 -18.12 8.22 10.52
CA ALA A 217 -18.02 7.21 9.47
C ALA A 217 -18.87 7.54 8.23
N ARG A 218 -20.13 7.95 8.47
CA ARG A 218 -21.02 8.39 7.38
C ARG A 218 -20.44 9.61 6.67
N THR A 219 -19.88 10.56 7.41
CA THR A 219 -19.38 11.82 6.85
C THR A 219 -18.15 11.59 5.98
N ILE A 220 -17.19 10.76 6.42
CA ILE A 220 -16.02 10.43 5.60
C ILE A 220 -16.41 9.72 4.31
N PHE A 221 -17.40 8.81 4.36
CA PHE A 221 -17.91 8.10 3.18
C PHE A 221 -18.61 9.05 2.19
N LEU A 222 -19.46 9.95 2.69
CA LEU A 222 -20.14 10.94 1.85
C LEU A 222 -19.18 11.98 1.24
N ASN A 223 -18.05 12.24 1.90
CA ASN A 223 -17.02 13.16 1.44
C ASN A 223 -15.93 12.51 0.58
N ALA A 224 -16.04 11.21 0.27
CA ALA A 224 -15.13 10.54 -0.64
C ALA A 224 -15.15 11.24 -2.02
N ARG A 225 -13.96 11.46 -2.60
CA ARG A 225 -13.82 12.20 -3.88
C ARG A 225 -14.19 11.34 -5.08
N HIS A 226 -14.19 10.03 -4.91
CA HIS A 226 -14.47 9.06 -5.95
C HIS A 226 -15.21 7.83 -5.37
N PRO A 227 -16.10 7.17 -6.13
CA PRO A 227 -16.76 5.94 -5.68
C PRO A 227 -15.80 4.83 -5.19
N ALA A 228 -14.61 4.72 -5.79
CA ALA A 228 -13.58 3.79 -5.33
C ALA A 228 -13.05 4.12 -3.92
N GLU A 229 -12.87 5.41 -3.60
CA GLU A 229 -12.50 5.87 -2.26
C GLU A 229 -13.63 5.59 -1.26
N ALA A 230 -14.89 5.72 -1.67
CA ALA A 230 -16.04 5.36 -0.85
C ALA A 230 -16.08 3.84 -0.55
N ALA A 231 -15.78 3.01 -1.55
CA ALA A 231 -15.66 1.56 -1.41
C ALA A 231 -14.53 1.16 -0.46
N ASP A 232 -13.37 1.82 -0.52
CA ASP A 232 -12.26 1.66 0.42
C ASP A 232 -12.65 1.93 1.86
N ILE A 233 -13.42 2.99 2.10
CA ILE A 233 -13.94 3.30 3.43
C ILE A 233 -14.89 2.17 3.86
N LEU A 234 -15.88 1.84 3.04
CA LEU A 234 -16.93 0.90 3.40
C LEU A 234 -16.39 -0.52 3.68
N ARG A 235 -15.44 -1.00 2.87
CA ARG A 235 -14.93 -2.38 2.97
C ARG A 235 -14.31 -2.67 4.32
N VAL A 236 -13.51 -1.75 4.84
CA VAL A 236 -12.87 -1.94 6.14
C VAL A 236 -13.91 -1.94 7.26
N HIS A 237 -14.89 -1.03 7.22
CA HIS A 237 -15.94 -0.95 8.23
C HIS A 237 -16.84 -2.19 8.27
N ILE A 238 -17.24 -2.69 7.08
CA ILE A 238 -18.07 -3.90 6.98
C ILE A 238 -17.32 -5.11 7.51
N ILE A 239 -16.09 -5.35 7.04
CA ILE A 239 -15.37 -6.56 7.43
C ILE A 239 -14.93 -6.51 8.89
N ASP A 240 -14.57 -5.33 9.43
CA ASP A 240 -14.28 -5.21 10.87
C ASP A 240 -15.51 -5.58 11.72
N LEU A 241 -16.72 -5.14 11.35
CA LEU A 241 -17.91 -5.45 12.16
C LEU A 241 -18.44 -6.87 11.93
N CYS A 242 -18.51 -7.29 10.67
CA CYS A 242 -19.23 -8.51 10.27
C CYS A 242 -18.34 -9.74 10.14
N GLY A 243 -17.02 -9.55 9.95
CA GLY A 243 -16.14 -10.55 9.36
C GLY A 243 -16.59 -10.97 7.96
N GLY A 244 -15.86 -11.90 7.35
CA GLY A 244 -16.13 -12.44 6.02
C GLY A 244 -15.13 -11.95 5.00
N PHE A 245 -15.56 -11.85 3.74
CA PHE A 245 -14.73 -11.48 2.60
C PHE A 245 -15.27 -10.22 1.93
N TRP A 246 -14.37 -9.31 1.61
CA TRP A 246 -14.64 -8.24 0.67
C TRP A 246 -14.21 -8.65 -0.73
N VAL A 247 -14.98 -8.28 -1.74
CA VAL A 247 -14.64 -8.45 -3.16
C VAL A 247 -15.07 -7.20 -3.90
N ASP A 248 -14.17 -6.55 -4.64
CA ASP A 248 -14.55 -5.48 -5.55
C ASP A 248 -15.49 -6.03 -6.63
N ALA A 249 -16.52 -5.25 -6.98
CA ALA A 249 -17.61 -5.73 -7.82
C ALA A 249 -17.19 -6.12 -9.25
N ASP A 250 -16.06 -5.61 -9.71
CA ASP A 250 -15.44 -5.92 -11.00
C ASP A 250 -14.33 -6.98 -10.91
N LEU A 251 -14.21 -7.64 -9.76
CA LEU A 251 -13.33 -8.77 -9.54
C LEU A 251 -14.19 -10.03 -9.39
N LYS A 252 -13.83 -11.09 -10.10
CA LYS A 252 -14.55 -12.36 -10.05
C LYS A 252 -13.78 -13.37 -9.21
N ILE A 253 -14.42 -14.01 -8.24
CA ILE A 253 -13.87 -15.23 -7.63
C ILE A 253 -14.17 -16.39 -8.58
N VAL A 254 -13.15 -17.19 -8.91
CA VAL A 254 -13.23 -18.25 -9.94
C VAL A 254 -14.38 -19.22 -9.68
N SER A 255 -14.53 -19.69 -8.43
CA SER A 255 -15.68 -20.47 -7.95
C SER A 255 -15.65 -20.59 -6.43
N GLU A 256 -16.78 -21.02 -5.84
CA GLU A 256 -16.86 -21.33 -4.42
C GLU A 256 -15.86 -22.41 -3.99
N ASP A 257 -15.71 -23.48 -4.77
CA ASP A 257 -14.80 -24.58 -4.41
C ASP A 257 -13.33 -24.16 -4.50
N ILE A 258 -12.98 -23.27 -5.44
CA ILE A 258 -11.64 -22.69 -5.51
C ILE A 258 -11.38 -21.81 -4.29
N LEU A 259 -12.34 -20.98 -3.88
CA LEU A 259 -12.24 -20.18 -2.66
C LEU A 259 -12.01 -21.08 -1.43
N GLU A 260 -12.82 -22.12 -1.24
CA GLU A 260 -12.68 -23.06 -0.12
C GLU A 260 -11.34 -23.80 -0.11
N LYS A 261 -10.85 -24.17 -1.29
CA LYS A 261 -9.63 -24.96 -1.43
C LYS A 261 -8.38 -24.16 -1.09
N TYR A 262 -8.33 -22.90 -1.52
CA TYR A 262 -7.11 -22.11 -1.51
C TYR A 262 -7.06 -21.04 -0.42
N ILE A 263 -8.21 -20.51 0.02
CA ILE A 263 -8.27 -19.46 1.03
C ILE A 263 -8.57 -20.04 2.41
N PRO A 264 -7.57 -20.10 3.31
CA PRO A 264 -7.76 -20.72 4.62
C PRO A 264 -8.61 -19.83 5.51
N ARG A 265 -9.71 -20.36 6.04
CA ARG A 265 -10.59 -19.60 6.94
C ARG A 265 -10.18 -19.70 8.41
N ASN A 266 -9.22 -20.55 8.75
CA ASN A 266 -8.73 -20.75 10.12
C ASN A 266 -7.67 -19.70 10.56
N TYR A 267 -7.71 -18.51 9.97
CA TYR A 267 -6.89 -17.36 10.36
C TYR A 267 -7.80 -16.19 10.73
N ASP A 268 -7.34 -15.28 11.59
CA ASP A 268 -8.09 -14.05 11.89
C ASP A 268 -8.13 -13.11 10.67
N ASN A 269 -7.13 -13.18 9.78
CA ASN A 269 -7.05 -12.38 8.56
C ASN A 269 -6.30 -13.12 7.45
N VAL A 270 -6.80 -13.02 6.22
CA VAL A 270 -6.14 -13.47 4.99
C VAL A 270 -6.03 -12.29 4.04
N LEU A 271 -4.79 -11.97 3.66
CA LEU A 271 -4.44 -10.91 2.73
C LEU A 271 -3.63 -11.49 1.58
N LEU A 272 -3.73 -10.86 0.41
CA LEU A 272 -3.01 -11.26 -0.79
C LEU A 272 -2.14 -10.09 -1.27
N LEU A 273 -0.98 -10.42 -1.84
CA LEU A 273 0.01 -9.45 -2.30
C LEU A 273 0.06 -9.38 -3.82
N THR A 274 0.34 -8.19 -4.36
CA THR A 274 0.81 -8.02 -5.74
C THR A 274 2.28 -8.46 -5.87
N ASP A 275 2.79 -8.54 -7.11
CA ASP A 275 4.23 -8.77 -7.34
C ASP A 275 5.12 -7.65 -6.77
N GLY A 276 4.54 -6.45 -6.58
CA GLY A 276 5.19 -5.31 -5.94
C GLY A 276 5.03 -5.26 -4.42
N TYR A 277 4.53 -6.33 -3.78
CA TYR A 277 4.28 -6.41 -2.34
C TYR A 277 3.26 -5.39 -1.81
N PHE A 278 2.35 -4.91 -2.67
CA PHE A 278 1.17 -4.17 -2.21
C PHE A 278 0.07 -5.14 -1.81
N ILE A 279 -0.73 -4.79 -0.80
CA ILE A 279 -1.89 -5.60 -0.42
C ILE A 279 -3.05 -5.36 -1.38
N HIS A 280 -3.60 -6.44 -1.91
CA HIS A 280 -4.89 -6.47 -2.58
C HIS A 280 -6.00 -6.12 -1.58
N ASN A 281 -6.44 -4.85 -1.56
CA ASN A 281 -7.60 -4.45 -0.78
C ASN A 281 -8.91 -4.72 -1.53
N ASP A 282 -8.85 -5.02 -2.83
CA ASP A 282 -9.91 -5.45 -3.73
C ASP A 282 -10.41 -6.88 -3.45
N PHE A 283 -9.61 -7.71 -2.76
CA PHE A 283 -10.05 -9.00 -2.22
C PHE A 283 -9.29 -9.38 -0.96
N PHE A 284 -10.01 -9.51 0.17
CA PHE A 284 -9.43 -9.98 1.43
C PHE A 284 -10.49 -10.60 2.35
N GLY A 285 -10.05 -11.35 3.37
CA GLY A 285 -10.93 -11.93 4.37
C GLY A 285 -10.47 -11.70 5.80
N ALA A 286 -11.40 -11.52 6.74
CA ALA A 286 -11.09 -11.45 8.16
C ALA A 286 -12.22 -11.93 9.07
N THR A 287 -11.89 -12.27 10.30
CA THR A 287 -12.85 -12.39 11.39
C THR A 287 -13.32 -11.00 11.83
N ALA A 288 -14.49 -10.91 12.47
CA ALA A 288 -14.96 -9.66 13.06
C ALA A 288 -14.03 -9.20 14.19
N ASN A 289 -13.95 -7.89 14.41
CA ASN A 289 -13.11 -7.22 15.39
C ASN A 289 -11.60 -7.46 15.21
N ASN A 290 -11.17 -7.63 13.96
CA ASN A 290 -9.79 -7.95 13.62
C ASN A 290 -8.83 -6.78 13.94
N MET A 291 -7.68 -7.08 14.57
CA MET A 291 -6.74 -6.04 14.99
C MET A 291 -6.09 -5.26 13.83
N ILE A 292 -5.87 -5.91 12.68
CA ILE A 292 -5.32 -5.24 11.49
C ILE A 292 -6.39 -4.28 10.95
N LEU A 293 -7.65 -4.72 10.84
CA LEU A 293 -8.72 -3.84 10.35
C LEU A 293 -9.01 -2.66 11.29
N LYS A 294 -8.89 -2.84 12.60
CA LYS A 294 -8.96 -1.71 13.56
C LYS A 294 -7.87 -0.68 13.32
N ASP A 295 -6.66 -1.10 12.99
CA ASP A 295 -5.57 -0.17 12.66
C ASP A 295 -5.74 0.43 11.25
N CYS A 296 -6.33 -0.31 10.29
CA CYS A 296 -6.76 0.24 9.01
C CYS A 296 -7.78 1.38 9.23
N LEU A 297 -8.79 1.17 10.09
CA LEU A 297 -9.76 2.22 10.42
C LEU A 297 -9.05 3.43 11.02
N LEU A 298 -8.16 3.26 12.00
CA LEU A 298 -7.37 4.35 12.57
C LEU A 298 -6.66 5.18 11.48
N SER A 299 -6.02 4.50 10.53
CA SER A 299 -5.33 5.14 9.41
C SER A 299 -6.28 5.86 8.46
N ILE A 300 -7.41 5.25 8.09
CA ILE A 300 -8.45 5.89 7.27
C ILE A 300 -8.95 7.17 7.94
N TYR A 301 -9.33 7.13 9.22
CA TYR A 301 -9.82 8.31 9.93
C TYR A 301 -8.76 9.40 9.96
N ARG A 302 -7.53 9.08 10.40
CA ARG A 302 -6.43 10.05 10.42
C ARG A 302 -6.20 10.68 9.06
N ASN A 303 -6.07 9.86 8.00
CA ASN A 303 -5.79 10.34 6.65
C ASN A 303 -6.92 11.22 6.11
N CYS A 304 -8.18 10.84 6.35
CA CYS A 304 -9.33 11.65 5.98
C CYS A 304 -9.40 13.00 6.71
N TYR A 305 -8.94 13.07 7.97
CA TYR A 305 -8.94 14.30 8.76
C TYR A 305 -7.73 15.21 8.47
N GLU A 306 -6.53 14.65 8.43
CA GLU A 306 -5.29 15.42 8.31
C GLU A 306 -4.90 15.68 6.84
N TYR A 307 -5.22 14.75 5.93
CA TYR A 307 -4.67 14.72 4.58
C TYR A 307 -5.75 14.48 3.52
N GLY A 308 -6.77 15.35 3.48
CA GLY A 308 -7.91 15.20 2.57
C GLY A 308 -7.54 15.04 1.08
N GLY A 309 -6.39 15.63 0.67
CA GLY A 309 -5.85 15.57 -0.69
C GLY A 309 -4.94 14.39 -1.00
N LEU A 310 -4.58 13.56 -0.02
CA LEU A 310 -3.66 12.43 -0.19
C LEU A 310 -4.14 11.47 -1.29
N PHE A 311 -3.21 10.85 -2.02
CA PHE A 311 -3.52 9.87 -3.06
C PHE A 311 -4.45 8.76 -2.51
N ILE A 312 -5.47 8.34 -3.27
CA ILE A 312 -6.53 7.44 -2.78
C ILE A 312 -5.95 6.13 -2.23
N SER A 313 -5.01 5.53 -2.95
CA SER A 313 -4.36 4.28 -2.52
C SER A 313 -3.63 4.39 -1.18
N TYR A 314 -3.18 5.60 -0.82
CA TYR A 314 -2.47 5.93 0.42
C TYR A 314 -3.45 6.33 1.53
N LYS A 315 -4.50 7.06 1.15
CA LYS A 315 -5.50 7.61 2.06
C LYS A 315 -6.42 6.52 2.62
N THR A 316 -7.02 5.71 1.74
CA THR A 316 -8.05 4.72 2.09
C THR A 316 -7.80 3.34 1.48
N GLY A 317 -7.00 3.26 0.42
CA GLY A 317 -6.74 2.03 -0.33
C GLY A 317 -5.66 1.12 0.28
N PRO A 318 -4.87 0.39 -0.54
CA PRO A 318 -3.88 -0.58 -0.08
C PRO A 318 -2.92 -0.10 1.02
N GLY A 319 -2.54 1.18 1.01
CA GLY A 319 -1.61 1.78 1.95
C GLY A 319 -2.01 1.57 3.42
N VAL A 320 -3.31 1.69 3.73
CA VAL A 320 -3.77 1.57 5.12
C VAL A 320 -3.62 0.14 5.64
N PHE A 321 -3.74 -0.86 4.76
CA PHE A 321 -3.52 -2.27 5.11
C PHE A 321 -2.04 -2.55 5.36
N MET A 322 -1.15 -2.02 4.52
CA MET A 322 0.29 -2.19 4.69
C MET A 322 0.73 -1.58 6.02
N ARG A 323 0.32 -0.34 6.30
CA ARG A 323 0.61 0.35 7.58
C ARG A 323 0.07 -0.42 8.78
N ALA A 324 -1.15 -0.94 8.70
CA ALA A 324 -1.77 -1.72 9.77
C ALA A 324 -0.99 -3.00 10.09
N VAL A 325 -0.54 -3.74 9.06
CA VAL A 325 0.31 -4.92 9.25
C VAL A 325 1.66 -4.52 9.86
N ASN A 326 2.31 -3.48 9.34
CA ASN A 326 3.60 -2.99 9.82
C ASN A 326 3.55 -2.61 11.31
N ARG A 327 2.57 -1.79 11.72
CA ARG A 327 2.34 -1.43 13.13
C ARG A 327 2.09 -2.64 14.00
N THR A 328 1.25 -3.56 13.53
CA THR A 328 0.87 -4.75 14.31
C THR A 328 2.09 -5.62 14.60
N TYR A 329 2.91 -5.91 13.59
CA TYR A 329 4.12 -6.73 13.76
C TYR A 329 5.19 -6.01 14.57
N PHE A 330 5.40 -4.71 14.34
CA PHE A 330 6.35 -3.92 15.12
C PHE A 330 5.99 -3.92 16.61
N ARG A 331 4.72 -3.68 16.98
CA ARG A 331 4.26 -3.74 18.37
C ARG A 331 4.49 -5.12 19.02
N CYS A 332 4.39 -6.20 18.24
CA CYS A 332 4.69 -7.55 18.74
C CYS A 332 6.20 -7.76 18.95
N LEU A 333 7.04 -7.25 18.04
CA LEU A 333 8.50 -7.32 18.14
C LEU A 333 9.04 -6.54 19.35
N GLU A 334 8.39 -5.43 19.69
CA GLU A 334 8.68 -4.61 20.88
C GLU A 334 8.08 -5.17 22.17
N GLY A 335 7.33 -6.27 22.11
CA GLY A 335 6.69 -6.89 23.28
C GLY A 335 5.51 -6.10 23.85
N ALA A 336 5.02 -5.06 23.15
CA ALA A 336 3.83 -4.31 23.54
C ALA A 336 2.55 -5.15 23.40
N SER A 337 2.54 -6.06 22.41
CA SER A 337 1.50 -7.08 22.25
C SER A 337 2.05 -8.44 22.69
N LYS A 338 1.28 -9.18 23.50
CA LYS A 338 1.66 -10.52 23.95
C LYS A 338 1.82 -11.53 22.81
N ASP A 339 1.10 -11.30 21.72
CA ASP A 339 0.81 -12.30 20.72
C ASP A 339 0.83 -11.70 19.30
N PHE A 340 1.58 -12.33 18.39
CA PHE A 340 1.52 -12.02 16.96
C PHE A 340 0.12 -12.28 16.39
N PRO A 341 -0.31 -11.52 15.36
CA PRO A 341 -1.61 -11.72 14.73
C PRO A 341 -1.71 -13.09 14.07
N SER A 342 -2.92 -13.65 14.04
CA SER A 342 -3.25 -14.77 13.16
C SER A 342 -3.48 -14.24 11.74
N LEU A 343 -2.38 -14.07 11.01
CA LEU A 343 -2.37 -13.55 9.64
C LEU A 343 -1.89 -14.63 8.67
N LYS A 344 -2.62 -14.78 7.56
CA LYS A 344 -2.13 -15.45 6.35
C LYS A 344 -1.88 -14.40 5.28
N LEU A 345 -0.63 -14.31 4.83
CA LEU A 345 -0.23 -13.48 3.70
C LEU A 345 0.09 -14.38 2.50
N MET A 346 -0.56 -14.15 1.37
CA MET A 346 -0.45 -14.98 0.16
C MET A 346 0.07 -14.15 -1.02
N ASP A 347 0.75 -14.77 -1.98
CA ASP A 347 1.36 -14.09 -3.12
C ASP A 347 0.38 -13.83 -4.27
N LYS A 348 0.87 -13.10 -5.29
CA LYS A 348 0.13 -12.80 -6.52
C LYS A 348 -0.33 -14.05 -7.26
N LYS A 349 0.49 -15.10 -7.26
CA LYS A 349 0.13 -16.41 -7.88
C LYS A 349 -1.09 -17.01 -7.21
N MET A 350 -1.26 -16.82 -5.91
CA MET A 350 -2.48 -17.25 -5.23
C MET A 350 -3.66 -16.37 -5.59
N PHE A 351 -3.48 -15.05 -5.65
CA PHE A 351 -4.53 -14.11 -6.08
C PHE A 351 -5.08 -14.48 -7.46
N ASP A 352 -4.20 -14.78 -8.41
CA ASP A 352 -4.57 -15.20 -9.77
C ASP A 352 -5.19 -16.59 -9.86
N LYS A 353 -4.98 -17.44 -8.85
CA LYS A 353 -5.64 -18.75 -8.77
C LYS A 353 -7.07 -18.65 -8.27
N VAL A 354 -7.35 -17.68 -7.40
CA VAL A 354 -8.65 -17.55 -6.74
C VAL A 354 -9.54 -16.52 -7.39
N THR A 355 -8.96 -15.58 -8.12
CA THR A 355 -9.68 -14.51 -8.82
C THR A 355 -9.43 -14.51 -10.33
N GLU A 356 -10.36 -13.91 -11.06
CA GLU A 356 -10.29 -13.68 -12.49
C GLU A 356 -10.59 -12.19 -12.73
N GLN A 357 -9.63 -11.49 -13.33
CA GLN A 357 -9.89 -10.15 -13.88
C GLN A 357 -10.47 -10.32 -15.27
N TYR A 358 -11.59 -9.62 -15.53
CA TYR A 358 -12.25 -9.65 -16.83
C TYR A 358 -12.35 -8.23 -17.40
N PRO A 359 -12.42 -8.08 -18.75
CA PRO A 359 -12.56 -6.77 -19.36
C PRO A 359 -13.88 -6.14 -18.90
N VAL A 360 -13.78 -5.01 -18.21
CA VAL A 360 -14.94 -4.20 -17.84
C VAL A 360 -15.05 -2.98 -18.72
N GLY A 361 -16.20 -2.80 -19.36
CA GLY A 361 -16.41 -1.79 -20.41
C GLY A 361 -16.14 -0.36 -19.92
N TYR A 362 -16.40 -0.09 -18.63
CA TYR A 362 -16.22 1.22 -18.04
C TYR A 362 -14.73 1.61 -17.80
N LYS A 363 -13.80 0.66 -17.74
CA LYS A 363 -12.35 0.94 -17.61
C LYS A 363 -11.66 1.19 -18.95
N GLN A 364 -12.33 0.90 -20.07
CA GLN A 364 -11.72 1.06 -21.41
C GLN A 364 -11.67 2.52 -21.89
N GLY A 365 -12.29 3.46 -21.17
CA GLY A 365 -12.30 4.90 -21.47
C GLY A 365 -11.28 5.75 -20.69
N GLY A 366 -10.46 5.16 -19.82
CA GLY A 366 -9.48 5.91 -19.03
C GLY A 366 -8.51 5.00 -18.28
N THR A 367 -7.21 5.20 -18.50
CA THR A 367 -6.13 4.56 -17.77
C THR A 367 -6.12 5.02 -16.31
N TRP A 368 -6.59 4.15 -15.41
CA TRP A 368 -6.48 4.30 -13.96
C TRP A 368 -5.05 4.13 -13.42
N SER A 369 -4.06 3.99 -14.30
CA SER A 369 -2.63 3.98 -13.96
C SER A 369 -2.01 5.39 -13.81
N ALA A 370 -2.84 6.44 -13.82
CA ALA A 370 -2.41 7.82 -13.58
C ALA A 370 -3.43 8.56 -12.70
N VAL A 371 -3.47 8.21 -11.42
CA VAL A 371 -3.75 9.14 -10.32
C VAL A 371 -2.78 8.81 -9.20
#